data_AF-A0A7J6U877-F1
#
_entry.id   AF-A0A7J6U877-F1
#
_cell.length_a   1.000
_cell.length_b   1.000
_cell.length_c   1.000
_cell.angle_alpha   90.00
_cell.angle_beta   90.00
_cell.angle_gamma   90.00
#
_symmetry.space_group_name_H-M   'P 1'
#
loop_
_entity.id
_entity.type
_entity.pdbx_description
1 polymer ?
#
loop_
_entity_poly.entity_id
_entity_poly.type
_entity_poly.pdbx_seq_one_letter_code
_entity_poly.pdbx_strand_id
1 'polypeptide(L)'
;MASSLFPPFLLLSITLVRSDLDNIYPPSYKTNPIARHLAVTVLPQTPTVLTLSGHEDTNTALEYYIETLPERGSLYETSQSYRSFAASPYTAPAVLQEYMLPFKVTDAYARVVYVPPLDVADDVEGSWAHIHYTVKEPVAGITSDPGTVTFANGRGFVSSSSFTDSCQGWTIEDNGNKVTAPEHQPFTLGGLDRYCLGYDDIMYTDFSDGSDRVQWKFVSPQYNPFYNLT
;
A
#
# COMPACT_ATOMS: atom_id res chain seq x y z
N MET A 1 76.44 -32.00 -12.30
CA MET A 1 76.28 -30.55 -12.05
C MET A 1 75.80 -29.94 -13.36
N ALA A 2 74.63 -29.34 -13.54
CA ALA A 2 73.70 -28.74 -12.60
C ALA A 2 72.25 -29.16 -12.92
N SER A 3 71.47 -29.34 -11.85
CA SER A 3 70.02 -29.53 -11.84
C SER A 3 69.31 -28.19 -12.05
N SER A 4 68.45 -28.06 -13.07
CA SER A 4 67.49 -26.96 -13.13
C SER A 4 66.08 -27.50 -12.85
N LEU A 5 65.63 -27.26 -11.63
CA LEU A 5 64.26 -27.43 -11.18
C LEU A 5 63.40 -26.33 -11.81
N PHE A 6 62.47 -26.69 -12.69
CA PHE A 6 61.29 -25.86 -12.95
C PHE A 6 60.09 -26.58 -12.34
N PRO A 7 59.30 -25.93 -11.47
CA PRO A 7 58.09 -26.54 -10.93
C PRO A 7 57.01 -26.62 -12.03
N PRO A 8 56.13 -27.64 -12.01
CA PRO A 8 55.02 -27.71 -12.93
C PRO A 8 54.03 -26.58 -12.66
N PHE A 9 53.61 -25.88 -13.71
CA PHE A 9 52.52 -24.91 -13.68
C PHE A 9 51.26 -25.58 -13.13
N LEU A 10 50.79 -25.12 -11.98
CA LEU A 10 49.48 -25.48 -11.45
C LEU A 10 48.42 -24.81 -12.34
N LEU A 11 47.78 -25.58 -13.23
CA LEU A 11 46.57 -25.12 -13.91
C LEU A 11 45.46 -25.01 -12.87
N LEU A 12 45.26 -23.80 -12.34
CA LEU A 12 44.08 -23.48 -11.56
C LEU A 12 42.90 -23.48 -12.54
N SER A 13 42.18 -24.58 -12.61
CA SER A 13 40.87 -24.62 -13.29
C SER A 13 39.91 -23.80 -12.44
N ILE A 14 39.74 -22.52 -12.78
CA ILE A 14 38.66 -21.70 -12.25
C ILE A 14 37.38 -22.24 -12.86
N THR A 15 36.67 -23.08 -12.11
CA THR A 15 35.27 -23.35 -12.39
C THR A 15 34.53 -22.03 -12.21
N LEU A 16 34.04 -21.46 -13.31
CA LEU A 16 33.06 -20.38 -13.24
C LEU A 16 31.84 -20.95 -12.52
N VAL A 17 31.71 -20.67 -11.22
CA VAL A 17 30.42 -20.76 -10.56
C VAL A 17 29.58 -19.69 -11.24
N ARG A 18 28.60 -20.09 -12.06
CA ARG A 18 27.45 -19.23 -12.31
C ARG A 18 26.83 -18.99 -10.94
N SER A 19 27.25 -17.94 -10.24
CA SER A 19 26.32 -17.23 -9.39
C SER A 19 25.30 -16.69 -10.37
N ASP A 20 24.26 -17.47 -10.63
CA ASP A 20 23.11 -16.97 -11.35
C ASP A 20 22.67 -15.74 -10.58
N LEU A 21 22.91 -14.60 -11.22
CA LEU A 21 22.49 -13.29 -10.78
C LEU A 21 20.96 -13.35 -10.65
N ASP A 22 20.46 -12.67 -9.62
CA ASP A 22 19.05 -12.36 -9.44
C ASP A 22 18.13 -13.47 -8.92
N ASN A 23 18.61 -14.35 -8.03
CA ASN A 23 17.70 -15.02 -7.10
C ASN A 23 17.33 -14.10 -5.92
N ILE A 24 16.88 -12.88 -6.24
CA ILE A 24 16.06 -12.09 -5.32
C ILE A 24 14.71 -12.79 -5.35
N TYR A 25 14.53 -13.83 -4.53
CA TYR A 25 13.17 -14.25 -4.22
C TYR A 25 12.46 -13.00 -3.69
N PRO A 26 11.32 -12.60 -4.28
CA PRO A 26 10.52 -11.55 -3.68
C PRO A 26 10.29 -11.94 -2.21
N PRO A 27 10.28 -10.96 -1.28
CA PRO A 27 9.98 -11.25 0.12
C PRO A 27 8.69 -12.08 0.17
N SER A 28 8.70 -13.15 0.97
CA SER A 28 7.55 -14.02 1.14
C SER A 28 6.38 -13.18 1.68
N TYR A 29 5.46 -12.80 0.80
CA TYR A 29 4.27 -12.05 1.16
C TYR A 29 3.22 -13.01 1.72
N LYS A 30 2.51 -12.58 2.76
CA LYS A 30 1.34 -13.32 3.22
C LYS A 30 0.23 -13.18 2.19
N THR A 31 -0.15 -14.29 1.59
CA THR A 31 -1.18 -14.34 0.55
C THR A 31 -2.59 -14.40 1.10
N ASN A 32 -2.76 -14.73 2.39
CA ASN A 32 -4.06 -14.81 3.04
C ASN A 32 -3.87 -14.84 4.59
N PRO A 33 -4.53 -13.95 5.37
CA PRO A 33 -5.34 -12.82 4.91
C PRO A 33 -4.45 -11.67 4.42
N ILE A 34 -5.04 -10.77 3.62
CA ILE A 34 -4.38 -9.58 3.05
C ILE A 34 -5.06 -8.32 3.58
N ALA A 35 -4.31 -7.40 4.19
CA ALA A 35 -4.77 -6.05 4.47
C ALA A 35 -4.61 -5.19 3.21
N ARG A 36 -5.67 -4.52 2.76
CA ARG A 36 -5.61 -3.73 1.52
C ARG A 36 -5.02 -2.35 1.77
N HIS A 37 -4.18 -1.87 0.86
CA HIS A 37 -3.81 -0.46 0.88
C HIS A 37 -5.01 0.41 0.51
N LEU A 38 -5.19 1.53 1.20
CA LEU A 38 -6.32 2.43 1.03
C LEU A 38 -5.82 3.86 0.88
N ALA A 39 -6.48 4.63 0.02
CA ALA A 39 -6.29 6.07 -0.06
C ALA A 39 -7.65 6.75 0.11
N VAL A 40 -7.72 7.75 0.99
CA VAL A 40 -8.95 8.49 1.25
C VAL A 40 -8.69 9.99 1.19
N THR A 41 -9.56 10.69 0.48
CA THR A 41 -9.51 12.14 0.37
C THR A 41 -10.03 12.77 1.66
N VAL A 42 -9.22 13.60 2.29
CA VAL A 42 -9.55 14.33 3.51
C VAL A 42 -9.53 15.82 3.21
N LEU A 43 -10.65 16.48 3.47
CA LEU A 43 -10.75 17.94 3.38
C LEU A 43 -10.16 18.59 4.64
N PRO A 44 -9.56 19.79 4.51
CA PRO A 44 -9.07 20.56 5.65
C PRO A 44 -10.15 20.67 6.74
N GLN A 45 -9.73 20.50 7.99
CA GLN A 45 -10.56 20.63 9.20
C GLN A 45 -11.84 19.76 9.18
N THR A 46 -11.91 18.76 8.30
CA THR A 46 -13.09 17.94 8.11
C THR A 46 -12.81 16.50 8.57
N PRO A 47 -13.44 16.05 9.66
CA PRO A 47 -13.40 14.66 10.08
C PRO A 47 -13.87 13.73 8.97
N THR A 48 -13.08 12.72 8.67
CA THR A 48 -13.36 11.77 7.58
C THR A 48 -13.47 10.36 8.14
N VAL A 49 -14.58 9.69 7.84
CA VAL A 49 -14.79 8.28 8.19
C VAL A 49 -14.19 7.41 7.10
N LEU A 50 -13.38 6.44 7.50
CA LEU A 50 -12.77 5.45 6.63
C LEU A 50 -13.18 4.06 7.06
N THR A 51 -13.49 3.19 6.10
CA THR A 51 -13.67 1.75 6.31
C THR A 51 -12.39 1.01 5.95
N LEU A 52 -11.79 0.30 6.90
CA LEU A 52 -10.66 -0.60 6.65
C LEU A 52 -11.13 -1.82 5.83
N SER A 53 -10.24 -2.42 5.04
CA SER A 53 -10.63 -3.52 4.14
C SER A 53 -9.56 -4.61 4.09
N GLY A 54 -9.99 -5.84 4.30
CA GLY A 54 -9.16 -7.02 4.13
C GLY A 54 -9.75 -7.98 3.11
N HIS A 55 -8.94 -8.93 2.67
CA HIS A 55 -9.35 -10.07 1.87
C HIS A 55 -8.84 -11.36 2.49
N GLU A 56 -9.68 -12.40 2.47
CA GLU A 56 -9.30 -13.76 2.77
C GLU A 56 -10.13 -14.74 1.91
N ASP A 57 -9.60 -15.93 1.67
CA ASP A 57 -10.17 -16.87 0.69
C ASP A 57 -11.36 -17.69 1.22
N THR A 58 -11.57 -17.73 2.53
CA THR A 58 -12.53 -18.62 3.21
C THR A 58 -13.85 -17.95 3.59
N ASN A 59 -14.04 -16.68 3.23
CA ASN A 59 -15.17 -15.84 3.62
C ASN A 59 -15.37 -15.71 5.15
N THR A 60 -14.30 -15.83 5.91
CA THR A 60 -14.27 -15.66 7.37
C THR A 60 -14.23 -14.18 7.75
N ALA A 61 -15.01 -13.79 8.75
CA ALA A 61 -15.01 -12.42 9.27
C ALA A 61 -13.64 -12.04 9.84
N LEU A 62 -13.01 -11.03 9.23
CA LEU A 62 -11.70 -10.52 9.63
C LEU A 62 -11.79 -9.56 10.82
N GLU A 63 -10.78 -9.59 11.68
CA GLU A 63 -10.53 -8.59 12.71
C GLU A 63 -9.49 -7.56 12.21
N TYR A 64 -9.63 -6.30 12.63
CA TYR A 64 -8.78 -5.20 12.16
C TYR A 64 -8.03 -4.56 13.31
N TYR A 65 -6.73 -4.35 13.14
CA TYR A 65 -5.84 -3.80 14.16
C TYR A 65 -5.07 -2.60 13.59
N ILE A 66 -5.17 -1.45 14.24
CA ILE A 66 -4.34 -0.28 13.92
C ILE A 66 -2.96 -0.51 14.55
N GLU A 67 -1.91 -0.43 13.74
CA GLU A 67 -0.52 -0.66 14.17
C GLU A 67 0.23 0.64 14.42
N THR A 68 -0.14 1.73 13.73
CA THR A 68 0.49 3.04 13.91
C THR A 68 -0.55 4.15 13.96
N LEU A 69 -0.19 5.24 14.66
CA LEU A 69 -0.96 6.48 14.66
C LEU A 69 -0.50 7.38 13.51
N PRO A 70 -1.36 8.29 13.03
CA PRO A 70 -0.98 9.23 11.98
C PRO A 70 0.09 10.19 12.49
N GLU A 71 1.05 10.54 11.62
CA GLU A 71 2.13 11.49 11.95
C GLU A 71 1.60 12.91 12.17
N ARG A 72 0.40 13.19 11.65
CA ARG A 72 -0.30 14.46 11.81
C ARG A 72 -1.80 14.22 11.99
N GLY A 73 -2.42 14.99 12.88
CA GLY A 73 -3.85 14.92 13.15
C GLY A 73 -4.16 13.92 14.26
N SER A 74 -5.37 13.37 14.25
CA SER A 74 -5.83 12.46 15.29
C SER A 74 -6.71 11.37 14.70
N LEU A 75 -6.53 10.15 15.20
CA LEU A 75 -7.33 9.00 14.82
C LEU A 75 -8.24 8.60 15.99
N TYR A 76 -9.49 8.30 15.66
CA TYR A 76 -10.50 7.85 16.60
C TYR A 76 -11.12 6.57 16.05
N GLU A 77 -11.58 5.72 16.96
CA GLU A 77 -12.60 4.76 16.58
C GLU A 77 -13.95 5.47 16.37
N THR A 78 -14.87 4.90 15.59
CA THR A 78 -16.22 5.48 15.49
C THR A 78 -16.97 5.42 16.82
N SER A 79 -17.77 6.44 17.11
CA SER A 79 -18.58 6.51 18.32
C SER A 79 -19.71 5.46 18.33
N GLN A 80 -20.09 4.96 19.50
CA GLN A 80 -21.23 4.06 19.63
C GLN A 80 -22.53 4.73 19.13
N SER A 81 -22.71 6.03 19.39
CA SER A 81 -23.87 6.79 18.93
C SER A 81 -23.89 6.95 17.40
N TYR A 82 -22.73 7.06 16.74
CA TYR A 82 -22.65 7.01 15.27
C TYR A 82 -23.08 5.67 14.72
N ARG A 83 -22.61 4.57 15.32
CA ARG A 83 -22.97 3.21 14.90
C ARG A 83 -24.47 2.93 15.00
N SER A 84 -25.14 3.49 16.02
CA SER A 84 -26.55 3.22 16.29
C SER A 84 -27.52 4.25 15.70
N PHE A 85 -27.11 5.52 15.57
CA PHE A 85 -28.02 6.62 15.26
C PHE A 85 -27.48 7.60 14.20
N ALA A 86 -26.36 7.29 13.55
CA ALA A 86 -25.71 8.18 12.58
C ALA A 86 -25.46 9.61 13.13
N ALA A 87 -25.16 9.71 14.42
CA ALA A 87 -24.79 10.97 15.09
C ALA A 87 -23.39 11.46 14.64
N SER A 88 -22.71 12.31 15.41
CA SER A 88 -21.34 12.67 15.06
C SER A 88 -20.38 11.46 15.19
N PRO A 89 -19.47 11.23 14.22
CA PRO A 89 -18.65 10.03 14.17
C PRO A 89 -17.62 9.92 15.31
N TYR A 90 -17.24 11.01 15.98
CA TYR A 90 -16.11 11.05 16.94
C TYR A 90 -16.38 11.83 18.24
N THR A 91 -17.61 12.29 18.50
CA THR A 91 -17.91 13.17 19.67
C THR A 91 -17.84 12.48 21.05
N ALA A 92 -17.76 11.16 21.10
CA ALA A 92 -17.67 10.36 22.33
C ALA A 92 -16.39 9.51 22.49
N PRO A 93 -15.78 8.92 21.44
CA PRO A 93 -14.59 8.11 21.60
C PRO A 93 -13.36 8.96 21.94
N ALA A 94 -12.51 8.42 22.82
CA ALA A 94 -11.20 8.99 23.08
C ALA A 94 -10.32 8.89 21.82
N VAL A 95 -9.44 9.87 21.64
CA VAL A 95 -8.36 9.81 20.64
C VAL A 95 -7.54 8.56 20.91
N LEU A 96 -7.18 7.80 19.86
CA LEU A 96 -6.27 6.68 20.00
C LEU A 96 -4.88 7.17 20.40
N GLN A 97 -4.24 6.45 21.32
CA GLN A 97 -2.94 6.79 21.88
C GLN A 97 -1.95 5.66 21.65
N GLU A 98 -0.65 5.97 21.67
CA GLU A 98 0.41 5.01 21.36
C GLU A 98 0.39 3.77 22.27
N TYR A 99 0.07 3.95 23.56
CA TYR A 99 -0.05 2.84 24.52
C TYR A 99 -1.23 1.89 24.24
N MET A 100 -2.14 2.24 23.34
CA MET A 100 -3.28 1.41 22.92
C MET A 100 -2.94 0.50 21.74
N LEU A 101 -1.78 0.69 21.11
CA LEU A 101 -1.38 -0.07 19.93
C LEU A 101 -0.80 -1.45 20.30
N PRO A 102 -1.07 -2.50 19.50
CA PRO A 102 -1.99 -2.53 18.37
C PRO A 102 -3.45 -2.41 18.83
N PHE A 103 -4.20 -1.48 18.24
CA PHE A 103 -5.58 -1.19 18.67
C PHE A 103 -6.58 -1.99 17.85
N LYS A 104 -7.32 -2.88 18.51
CA LYS A 104 -8.40 -3.65 17.88
C LYS A 104 -9.62 -2.76 17.59
N VAL A 105 -9.98 -2.60 16.33
CA VAL A 105 -11.21 -1.91 15.93
C VAL A 105 -12.42 -2.78 16.28
N THR A 106 -13.36 -2.21 17.04
CA THR A 106 -14.59 -2.86 17.52
C THR A 106 -15.83 -2.46 16.73
N ASP A 107 -15.75 -1.47 15.84
CA ASP A 107 -16.82 -1.21 14.87
C ASP A 107 -17.00 -2.44 13.97
N ALA A 108 -18.23 -2.97 13.92
CA ALA A 108 -18.58 -4.13 13.10
C ALA A 108 -18.32 -3.90 11.60
N TYR A 109 -18.28 -2.65 11.15
CA TYR A 109 -17.93 -2.28 9.78
C TYR A 109 -16.46 -1.87 9.61
N ALA A 110 -15.61 -2.11 10.62
CA ALA A 110 -14.17 -1.79 10.60
C ALA A 110 -13.88 -0.31 10.28
N ARG A 111 -14.70 0.61 10.80
CA ARG A 111 -14.58 2.04 10.53
C ARG A 111 -13.76 2.77 11.60
N VAL A 112 -12.97 3.72 11.14
CA VAL A 112 -12.22 4.68 11.96
C VAL A 112 -12.50 6.11 11.47
N VAL A 113 -12.17 7.10 12.29
CA VAL A 113 -12.35 8.52 11.97
C VAL A 113 -11.00 9.20 12.06
N TYR A 114 -10.57 9.81 10.97
CA TYR A 114 -9.41 10.68 10.94
C TYR A 114 -9.83 12.13 11.02
N VAL A 115 -9.17 12.90 11.88
CA VAL A 115 -9.33 14.35 12.00
C VAL A 115 -7.99 14.99 11.66
N PRO A 116 -7.90 15.77 10.55
CA PRO A 116 -6.67 16.46 10.22
C PRO A 116 -6.33 17.54 11.28
N PRO A 117 -5.06 17.95 11.40
CA PRO A 117 -4.67 19.04 12.29
C PRO A 117 -5.51 20.30 12.07
N LEU A 118 -5.81 21.02 13.15
CA LEU A 118 -6.39 22.36 13.08
C LEU A 118 -5.32 23.36 12.62
N ASP A 119 -5.75 24.40 11.91
CA ASP A 119 -4.94 25.57 11.53
C ASP A 119 -3.69 25.31 10.67
N VAL A 120 -3.59 24.13 10.04
CA VAL A 120 -2.59 23.88 9.00
C VAL A 120 -3.20 24.27 7.66
N ALA A 121 -2.48 25.09 6.90
CA ALA A 121 -2.89 25.50 5.57
C ALA A 121 -3.02 24.27 4.64
N ASP A 122 -3.86 24.39 3.61
CA ASP A 122 -4.14 23.34 2.61
C ASP A 122 -2.91 22.90 1.77
N ASP A 123 -1.69 23.29 2.15
CA ASP A 123 -0.47 23.19 1.35
C ASP A 123 0.40 21.99 1.68
N VAL A 124 -0.08 21.04 2.49
CA VAL A 124 0.61 19.76 2.65
C VAL A 124 0.51 19.00 1.32
N GLU A 125 1.62 18.93 0.59
CA GLU A 125 1.69 18.23 -0.69
C GLU A 125 1.46 16.72 -0.51
N GLY A 126 0.60 16.13 -1.35
CA GLY A 126 0.31 14.69 -1.36
C GLY A 126 -0.70 14.22 -0.31
N SER A 127 -0.34 14.26 0.98
CA SER A 127 -1.15 13.65 2.04
C SER A 127 -1.00 14.30 3.41
N TRP A 128 -2.05 14.20 4.22
CA TRP A 128 -2.06 14.64 5.60
C TRP A 128 -1.22 13.73 6.50
N ALA A 129 -1.39 12.41 6.36
CA ALA A 129 -0.75 11.40 7.19
C ALA A 129 -0.91 9.99 6.60
N HIS A 130 -0.20 9.02 7.19
CA HIS A 130 -0.34 7.61 6.91
C HIS A 130 -0.61 6.83 8.21
N ILE A 131 -1.29 5.70 8.09
CA ILE A 131 -1.29 4.69 9.15
C ILE A 131 -1.08 3.31 8.57
N HIS A 132 -0.53 2.42 9.39
CA HIS A 132 -0.47 1.00 9.11
C HIS A 132 -1.53 0.26 9.92
N TYR A 133 -2.10 -0.77 9.31
CA TYR A 133 -3.05 -1.65 9.97
C TYR A 133 -2.84 -3.08 9.49
N THR A 134 -3.19 -4.05 10.33
CA THR A 134 -3.21 -5.47 9.95
C THR A 134 -4.63 -6.01 10.00
N VAL A 135 -4.85 -7.09 9.24
CA VAL A 135 -6.06 -7.90 9.36
C VAL A 135 -5.71 -9.26 9.93
N LYS A 136 -6.57 -9.79 10.78
CA LYS A 136 -6.39 -11.10 11.39
C LYS A 136 -7.58 -11.99 11.10
N GLU A 137 -7.29 -13.17 10.59
CA GLU A 137 -8.26 -14.25 10.52
C GLU A 137 -8.31 -14.93 11.91
N PRO A 138 -9.45 -14.90 12.61
CA PRO A 138 -9.50 -15.27 14.02
C PRO A 138 -9.48 -16.78 14.30
N VAL A 139 -9.83 -17.64 13.34
CA VAL A 139 -9.97 -19.09 13.53
C VAL A 139 -8.61 -19.78 13.52
N ALA A 140 -7.80 -19.56 12.48
CA ALA A 140 -6.42 -20.02 12.36
C ALA A 140 -5.44 -19.05 13.05
N GLY A 141 -5.88 -17.83 13.37
CA GLY A 141 -5.08 -16.83 14.10
C GLY A 141 -3.98 -16.21 13.24
N ILE A 142 -4.12 -16.26 11.91
CA ILE A 142 -3.14 -15.73 10.96
C ILE A 142 -3.36 -14.23 10.79
N THR A 143 -2.33 -13.44 11.06
CA THR A 143 -2.31 -11.99 10.79
C THR A 143 -1.67 -11.73 9.44
N SER A 144 -2.18 -10.76 8.68
CA SER A 144 -1.61 -10.31 7.40
C SER A 144 -0.26 -9.61 7.56
N ASP A 145 0.36 -9.24 6.44
CA ASP A 145 1.33 -8.14 6.42
C ASP A 145 0.59 -6.79 6.56
N PRO A 146 1.25 -5.70 6.97
CA PRO A 146 0.58 -4.41 7.17
C PRO A 146 0.08 -3.80 5.86
N GLY A 147 -1.19 -3.39 5.84
CA GLY A 147 -1.75 -2.47 4.86
C GLY A 147 -1.43 -1.02 5.24
N THR A 148 -1.43 -0.14 4.24
CA THR A 148 -1.20 1.31 4.43
C THR A 148 -2.48 2.06 4.09
N VAL A 149 -2.88 2.96 4.97
CA VAL A 149 -3.89 3.98 4.66
C VAL A 149 -3.18 5.30 4.43
N THR A 150 -3.46 5.94 3.30
CA THR A 150 -3.03 7.31 2.99
C THR A 150 -4.21 8.25 3.13
N PHE A 151 -4.11 9.21 4.04
CA PHE A 151 -5.07 10.32 4.17
C PHE A 151 -4.66 11.43 3.21
N ALA A 152 -5.01 11.29 1.94
CA ALA A 152 -4.63 12.25 0.91
C ALA A 152 -5.35 13.59 1.09
N ASN A 153 -4.73 14.67 0.64
CA ASN A 153 -5.34 15.99 0.64
C ASN A 153 -6.39 16.13 -0.50
N GLY A 154 -7.35 17.05 -0.34
CA GLY A 154 -8.50 17.24 -1.23
C GLY A 154 -8.24 17.62 -2.69
N ARG A 155 -7.00 17.96 -3.07
CA ARG A 155 -6.70 18.71 -4.30
C ARG A 155 -6.33 17.84 -5.51
N GLY A 156 -7.07 16.74 -5.73
CA GLY A 156 -6.87 15.87 -6.90
C GLY A 156 -5.76 14.83 -6.74
N PHE A 157 -5.36 14.53 -5.51
CA PHE A 157 -4.29 13.58 -5.20
C PHE A 157 -4.78 12.13 -5.06
N VAL A 158 -6.10 11.90 -5.06
CA VAL A 158 -6.68 10.55 -5.09
C VAL A 158 -7.47 10.39 -6.36
N SER A 159 -7.10 9.37 -7.12
CA SER A 159 -7.98 8.71 -8.06
C SER A 159 -8.06 7.25 -7.64
N SER A 160 -9.27 6.68 -7.67
CA SER A 160 -9.51 5.30 -7.31
C SER A 160 -10.19 4.57 -8.46
N SER A 161 -9.96 3.27 -8.51
CA SER A 161 -10.47 2.40 -9.55
C SER A 161 -10.61 1.00 -8.96
N SER A 162 -11.74 0.36 -9.22
CA SER A 162 -12.01 -1.00 -8.77
C SER A 162 -11.31 -2.05 -9.63
N PHE A 163 -10.82 -1.65 -10.81
CA PHE A 163 -10.18 -2.49 -11.81
C PHE A 163 -10.95 -3.78 -12.09
N THR A 164 -12.28 -3.77 -11.95
CA THR A 164 -13.07 -5.01 -12.00
C THR A 164 -13.05 -5.62 -13.40
N ASP A 165 -13.21 -4.76 -14.41
CA ASP A 165 -13.44 -5.18 -15.81
C ASP A 165 -12.53 -4.43 -16.81
N SER A 166 -11.72 -3.48 -16.36
CA SER A 166 -10.81 -2.70 -17.23
C SER A 166 -9.78 -1.91 -16.42
N CYS A 167 -8.89 -1.20 -17.13
CA CYS A 167 -8.00 -0.21 -16.53
C CYS A 167 -8.61 1.16 -16.25
N GLN A 168 -9.91 1.32 -16.49
CA GLN A 168 -10.70 2.47 -16.03
C GLN A 168 -10.09 3.85 -16.37
N GLY A 169 -9.34 3.92 -17.47
CA GLY A 169 -8.73 5.16 -17.98
C GLY A 169 -7.39 5.54 -17.36
N TRP A 170 -6.79 4.68 -16.53
CA TRP A 170 -5.40 4.83 -16.12
C TRP A 170 -4.47 4.65 -17.31
N THR A 171 -3.47 5.51 -17.41
CA THR A 171 -2.40 5.41 -18.42
C THR A 171 -1.03 5.53 -17.75
N ILE A 172 -0.03 4.97 -18.40
CA ILE A 172 1.38 5.22 -18.05
C ILE A 172 1.79 6.40 -18.92
N GLU A 173 2.45 7.41 -18.33
CA GLU A 173 2.92 8.59 -19.04
C GLU A 173 4.39 8.46 -19.41
N ASP A 174 5.19 7.86 -18.53
CA ASP A 174 6.64 7.80 -18.71
C ASP A 174 7.24 6.75 -17.78
N ASN A 175 8.20 6.01 -18.32
CA ASN A 175 9.20 5.25 -17.56
C ASN A 175 10.48 5.14 -18.41
N GLY A 176 10.92 6.24 -19.02
CA GLY A 176 12.21 6.31 -19.73
C GLY A 176 12.25 5.67 -21.12
N ASN A 177 11.20 4.96 -21.56
CA ASN A 177 11.11 4.39 -22.92
C ASN A 177 9.67 4.36 -23.46
N LYS A 178 9.43 3.66 -24.58
CA LYS A 178 8.16 3.68 -25.31
C LYS A 178 7.02 3.05 -24.49
N VAL A 179 6.25 3.92 -23.84
CA VAL A 179 5.03 3.63 -23.08
C VAL A 179 4.09 2.67 -23.82
N THR A 180 3.85 1.50 -23.21
CA THR A 180 2.77 0.59 -23.61
C THR A 180 1.52 0.88 -22.76
N ALA A 181 0.34 0.86 -23.39
CA ALA A 181 -0.91 1.04 -22.64
C ALA A 181 -1.08 -0.07 -21.59
N PRO A 182 -1.54 0.25 -20.36
CA PRO A 182 -1.75 -0.78 -19.36
C PRO A 182 -2.87 -1.73 -19.79
N GLU A 183 -2.66 -3.01 -19.55
CA GLU A 183 -3.62 -4.08 -19.86
C GLU A 183 -4.30 -4.56 -18.58
N HIS A 184 -5.63 -4.64 -18.61
CA HIS A 184 -6.39 -5.19 -17.49
C HIS A 184 -6.20 -6.70 -17.41
N GLN A 185 -5.81 -7.17 -16.24
CA GLN A 185 -5.64 -8.58 -15.93
C GLN A 185 -6.84 -9.03 -15.10
N PRO A 186 -7.76 -9.84 -15.67
CA PRO A 186 -8.98 -10.27 -14.98
C PRO A 186 -8.74 -11.44 -14.01
N PHE A 187 -7.51 -11.92 -13.91
CA PHE A 187 -7.10 -13.05 -13.07
C PHE A 187 -6.19 -12.59 -11.93
N THR A 188 -6.10 -13.43 -10.90
CA THR A 188 -5.23 -13.19 -9.74
C THR A 188 -3.78 -13.49 -10.06
N LEU A 189 -2.86 -12.65 -9.56
CA LEU A 189 -1.43 -12.91 -9.57
C LEU A 189 -0.88 -12.67 -8.17
N GLY A 190 -0.64 -13.76 -7.44
CA GLY A 190 -0.27 -13.68 -6.02
C GLY A 190 -1.40 -13.05 -5.20
N GLY A 191 -1.08 -12.04 -4.38
CA GLY A 191 -2.05 -11.31 -3.56
C GLY A 191 -2.82 -10.19 -4.29
N LEU A 192 -2.60 -10.01 -5.60
CA LEU A 192 -3.33 -9.07 -6.43
C LEU A 192 -4.51 -9.77 -7.11
N ASP A 193 -5.71 -9.20 -6.97
CA ASP A 193 -6.90 -9.58 -7.72
C ASP A 193 -7.33 -8.41 -8.59
N ARG A 194 -7.51 -8.67 -9.89
CA ARG A 194 -7.99 -7.71 -10.90
C ARG A 194 -7.18 -6.41 -10.93
N TYR A 195 -6.13 -6.38 -11.73
CA TYR A 195 -5.16 -5.28 -11.74
C TYR A 195 -4.84 -4.79 -13.15
N CYS A 196 -4.16 -3.66 -13.24
CA CYS A 196 -3.60 -3.15 -14.49
C CYS A 196 -2.13 -3.44 -14.57
N LEU A 197 -1.74 -4.14 -15.64
CA LEU A 197 -0.37 -4.51 -15.90
C LEU A 197 0.21 -3.60 -16.98
N GLY A 198 1.25 -2.87 -16.60
CA GLY A 198 2.10 -2.14 -17.54
C GLY A 198 3.43 -2.84 -17.69
N TYR A 199 3.96 -2.86 -18.91
CA TYR A 199 5.33 -3.25 -19.18
C TYR A 199 6.04 -2.06 -19.83
N ASP A 200 7.23 -1.73 -19.33
CA ASP A 200 8.11 -0.75 -19.93
C ASP A 200 9.57 -1.06 -19.51
N ASP A 201 10.44 -0.05 -19.46
CA ASP A 201 11.88 -0.18 -19.19
C ASP A 201 12.23 -0.71 -17.78
N ILE A 202 13.49 -1.15 -17.64
CA ILE A 202 14.07 -1.70 -16.41
C ILE A 202 14.18 -0.59 -15.35
N MET A 203 13.83 -0.90 -14.10
CA MET A 203 14.08 -0.02 -12.95
C MET A 203 15.57 0.33 -12.87
N TYR A 204 15.91 1.61 -13.02
CA TYR A 204 17.29 2.08 -12.99
C TYR A 204 17.61 2.69 -11.64
N THR A 205 17.64 1.84 -10.61
CA THR A 205 18.08 2.23 -9.27
C THR A 205 19.61 2.31 -9.24
N ASP A 206 20.16 3.47 -8.95
CA ASP A 206 21.57 3.63 -8.65
C ASP A 206 21.84 3.09 -7.23
N PHE A 207 22.49 1.94 -7.14
CA PHE A 207 22.78 1.28 -5.88
C PHE A 207 23.81 2.01 -5.00
N SER A 208 24.46 3.06 -5.51
CA SER A 208 25.43 3.85 -4.73
C SER A 208 24.76 4.90 -3.85
N ASP A 209 23.60 5.43 -4.25
CA ASP A 209 22.85 6.44 -3.52
C ASP A 209 21.36 6.09 -3.32
N GLY A 210 20.90 4.97 -3.87
CA GLY A 210 19.51 4.53 -3.83
C GLY A 210 18.57 5.33 -4.73
N SER A 211 19.09 6.19 -5.60
CA SER A 211 18.28 7.03 -6.48
C SER A 211 17.68 6.21 -7.63
N ASP A 212 16.37 6.33 -7.82
CA ASP A 212 15.73 5.79 -9.02
C ASP A 212 15.80 6.83 -10.14
N ARG A 213 16.59 6.54 -11.18
CA ARG A 213 16.82 7.48 -12.29
C ARG A 213 15.70 7.45 -13.32
N VAL A 214 14.80 6.47 -13.24
CA VAL A 214 13.69 6.32 -14.16
C VAL A 214 12.42 6.10 -13.33
N GLN A 215 11.76 7.20 -13.00
CA GLN A 215 10.53 7.15 -12.22
C GLN A 215 9.34 6.81 -13.11
N TRP A 216 8.56 5.81 -12.69
CA TRP A 216 7.27 5.53 -13.29
C TRP A 216 6.28 6.67 -13.02
N LYS A 217 5.76 7.25 -14.10
CA LYS A 217 4.70 8.25 -14.08
C LYS A 217 3.41 7.63 -14.59
N PHE A 218 2.37 7.73 -13.78
CA PHE A 218 1.03 7.28 -14.12
C PHE A 218 0.11 8.49 -14.20
N VAL A 219 -0.77 8.49 -15.19
CA VAL A 219 -1.85 9.46 -15.30
C VAL A 219 -3.12 8.76 -14.89
N SER A 220 -3.75 9.33 -13.87
CA SER A 220 -5.06 8.88 -13.43
C SER A 220 -6.16 9.31 -14.41
N PRO A 221 -7.27 8.56 -14.48
CA PRO A 221 -8.44 9.02 -15.22
C PRO A 221 -8.90 10.38 -14.67
N GLN A 222 -9.31 11.29 -15.57
CA GLN A 222 -9.78 12.62 -15.17
C GLN A 222 -10.87 12.51 -14.11
N TYR A 223 -10.72 13.30 -13.03
CA TYR A 223 -11.72 13.46 -12.00
C TYR A 223 -13.07 13.83 -12.62
N ASN A 224 -14.02 12.89 -12.61
CA ASN A 224 -15.39 13.16 -12.94
C ASN A 224 -16.19 13.25 -11.62
N PRO A 225 -16.57 14.47 -11.15
CA PRO A 225 -17.27 14.67 -9.89
C PRO A 225 -18.65 14.00 -9.80
N PHE A 226 -19.15 13.40 -10.88
CA PHE A 226 -20.50 12.84 -10.95
C PHE A 226 -20.61 11.35 -10.61
N TYR A 227 -19.52 10.65 -10.27
CA TYR A 227 -19.57 9.20 -9.97
C TYR A 227 -19.86 8.82 -8.50
N ASN A 228 -20.12 9.78 -7.61
CA ASN A 228 -20.46 9.50 -6.20
C ASN A 228 -21.96 9.58 -5.89
N LEU A 229 -22.84 9.08 -6.78
CA LEU A 229 -24.25 8.84 -6.46
C LEU A 229 -24.81 7.66 -7.28
N THR A 230 -24.64 6.45 -6.77
CA THR A 230 -25.64 5.36 -6.81
C THR A 230 -25.32 4.36 -5.72
#